data_AF-F2CAK4-F1
#
_entry.id   AF-F2CAK4-F1
#
_cell.length_a   1.000
_cell.length_b   1.000
_cell.length_c   1.000
_cell.angle_alpha   90.00
_cell.angle_beta   90.00
_cell.angle_gamma   90.00
#
_symmetry.space_group_name_H-M   'P 1'
#
loop_
_entity.id
_entity.type
_entity.pdbx_description
1 polymer ?
#
loop_
_entity_poly.entity_id
_entity_poly.type
_entity_poly.pdbx_seq_one_letter_code
_entity_poly.pdbx_strand_id
1 'polypeptide(L)'
;NIIKIDNVKLSEKTFNKLIDIFKQTITSDNQLLSDKYSSFNILFQIYFSQIHDHNWSKLIDVLQSNRNTLRVHSDLTDENPIILSIQLNVMKSIYDGNYNLVINDILKLSDENIFEIKRVISFLRTIFEFDKFSPSSEFIMFCTYFCLNMTKHYSRNIKMNATDLLIKLTKYEIVNQIILNQLSNMMDCSNSDIKLVIVTNIDKIISNGDYKEYIIEKAKLDNHHLVIKYANEYRMENSNE
;
A
#
# COMPACT_ATOMS: atom_id res chain seq x y z
N ASN A 1 -5.65 -6.23 11.28
CA ASN A 1 -6.49 -7.46 11.42
C ASN A 1 -7.82 -7.28 12.15
N ILE A 2 -8.36 -6.08 12.40
CA ILE A 2 -9.64 -5.97 13.15
C ILE A 2 -10.86 -5.70 12.27
N ILE A 3 -10.70 -5.38 10.99
CA ILE A 3 -11.87 -5.07 10.15
C ILE A 3 -11.68 -5.63 8.73
N LYS A 4 -12.01 -6.92 8.54
CA LYS A 4 -12.64 -7.35 7.29
C LYS A 4 -14.14 -7.13 7.50
N ILE A 5 -14.68 -5.99 7.05
CA ILE A 5 -16.14 -5.79 7.02
C ILE A 5 -16.70 -6.56 5.83
N ASP A 6 -16.62 -7.88 5.87
CA ASP A 6 -17.50 -8.65 5.02
C ASP A 6 -18.87 -8.65 5.71
N ASN A 7 -19.75 -7.77 5.21
CA ASN A 7 -21.20 -7.72 5.46
C ASN A 7 -21.76 -6.92 6.66
N VAL A 8 -20.96 -6.20 7.45
CA VAL A 8 -21.49 -5.30 8.50
C VAL A 8 -21.72 -3.88 7.97
N LYS A 9 -22.96 -3.57 7.59
CA LYS A 9 -23.36 -2.20 7.26
C LYS A 9 -23.61 -1.42 8.55
N LEU A 10 -22.76 -0.44 8.85
CA LEU A 10 -22.97 0.46 10.00
C LEU A 10 -24.26 1.26 9.81
N SER A 11 -24.98 1.53 10.89
CA SER A 11 -26.05 2.54 10.83
C SER A 11 -25.44 3.91 10.49
N GLU A 12 -26.17 4.78 9.80
CA GLU A 12 -25.70 6.13 9.46
C GLU A 12 -25.24 6.91 10.71
N LYS A 13 -25.96 6.76 11.82
CA LYS A 13 -25.59 7.36 13.11
C LYS A 13 -24.25 6.84 13.64
N THR A 14 -24.04 5.52 13.61
CA THR A 14 -22.78 4.91 14.06
C THR A 14 -21.63 5.29 13.13
N PHE A 15 -21.88 5.29 11.82
CA PHE A 15 -20.94 5.70 10.80
C PHE A 15 -20.47 7.15 11.02
N ASN A 16 -21.39 8.11 11.12
CA ASN A 16 -21.05 9.52 11.32
C ASN A 16 -20.31 9.74 12.66
N LYS A 17 -20.73 9.05 13.73
CA LYS A 17 -20.02 9.09 15.02
C LYS A 17 -18.58 8.58 14.90
N LEU A 18 -18.35 7.52 14.13
CA LEU A 18 -17.01 6.98 13.90
C LEU A 18 -16.13 7.97 13.13
N ILE A 19 -16.66 8.56 12.05
CA ILE A 19 -15.95 9.60 11.31
C ILE A 19 -15.58 10.78 12.22
N ASP A 20 -16.50 11.22 13.08
CA ASP A 20 -16.24 12.30 14.03
C ASP A 20 -15.14 11.96 15.04
N ILE A 21 -15.10 10.71 15.53
CA ILE A 21 -14.03 10.23 16.43
C ILE A 21 -12.68 10.28 15.70
N PHE A 22 -12.58 9.73 14.49
CA PHE A 22 -11.31 9.75 13.75
C PHE A 22 -10.86 11.16 13.39
N LYS A 23 -11.81 12.03 13.02
CA LYS A 23 -11.55 13.46 12.83
C LYS A 23 -10.94 14.07 14.10
N GLN A 24 -11.57 13.88 15.26
CA GLN A 24 -11.08 14.39 16.54
C GLN A 24 -9.69 13.85 16.88
N THR A 25 -9.45 12.55 16.66
CA THR A 25 -8.13 11.93 16.91
C THR A 25 -7.06 12.56 16.03
N ILE A 26 -7.32 12.71 14.73
CA ILE A 26 -6.36 13.28 13.77
C ILE A 26 -6.08 14.75 14.08
N THR A 27 -7.11 15.54 14.41
CA THR A 27 -6.95 16.98 14.63
C THR A 27 -6.49 17.36 16.03
N SER A 28 -6.40 16.42 16.97
CA SER A 28 -6.01 16.70 18.35
C SER A 28 -4.49 16.78 18.52
N ASP A 29 -4.01 17.80 19.22
CA ASP A 29 -2.59 17.98 19.53
C ASP A 29 -2.07 16.93 20.53
N ASN A 30 -2.95 16.37 21.36
CA ASN A 30 -2.59 15.46 22.46
C ASN A 30 -2.66 13.97 22.08
N GLN A 31 -2.78 13.64 20.80
CA GLN A 31 -2.86 12.26 20.32
C GLN A 31 -1.53 11.80 19.74
N LEU A 32 -1.19 10.54 19.99
CA LEU A 32 0.01 9.89 19.49
C LEU A 32 0.01 9.85 17.96
N LEU A 33 1.19 9.89 17.34
CA LEU A 33 1.32 9.76 15.89
C LEU A 33 0.76 8.42 15.41
N SER A 34 0.94 7.37 16.20
CA SER A 34 0.49 6.01 15.88
C SER A 34 -1.04 5.89 15.85
N ASP A 35 -1.72 6.61 16.74
CA ASP A 35 -3.19 6.69 16.77
C ASP A 35 -3.74 7.50 15.60
N LYS A 36 -3.06 8.61 15.24
CA LYS A 36 -3.39 9.39 14.05
C LYS A 36 -3.20 8.58 12.76
N TYR A 37 -2.09 7.86 12.65
CA TYR A 37 -1.78 6.98 11.52
C TYR A 37 -2.84 5.88 11.36
N SER A 38 -3.21 5.25 12.47
CA SER A 38 -4.24 4.22 12.51
C SER A 38 -5.61 4.77 12.14
N SER A 39 -5.93 5.99 12.61
CA SER A 39 -7.18 6.69 12.26
C SER A 39 -7.28 6.96 10.77
N PHE A 40 -6.20 7.41 10.12
CA PHE A 40 -6.17 7.55 8.65
C PHE A 40 -6.40 6.21 7.94
N ASN A 41 -5.72 5.13 8.36
CA ASN A 41 -5.91 3.82 7.75
C ASN A 41 -7.35 3.33 7.85
N ILE A 42 -8.01 3.54 8.99
CA ILE A 42 -9.42 3.19 9.15
C ILE A 42 -10.32 4.08 8.29
N LEU A 43 -10.03 5.39 8.18
CA LEU A 43 -10.77 6.28 7.28
C LEU A 43 -10.68 5.82 5.81
N PHE A 44 -9.50 5.39 5.34
CA PHE A 44 -9.37 4.81 4.00
C PHE A 44 -10.18 3.52 3.83
N GLN A 45 -10.14 2.62 4.82
CA GLN A 45 -10.98 1.42 4.81
C GLN A 45 -12.46 1.76 4.72
N ILE A 46 -12.93 2.71 5.53
CA ILE A 46 -14.33 3.16 5.52
C ILE A 46 -14.67 3.75 4.15
N TYR A 47 -13.82 4.62 3.61
CA TYR A 47 -14.00 5.27 2.33
C TYR A 47 -14.19 4.27 1.18
N PHE A 48 -13.33 3.24 1.08
CA PHE A 48 -13.42 2.27 -0.02
C PHE A 48 -14.46 1.15 0.21
N SER A 49 -14.84 0.89 1.47
CA SER A 49 -15.71 -0.26 1.81
C SER A 49 -17.18 0.09 2.03
N GLN A 50 -17.52 1.33 2.41
CA GLN A 50 -18.90 1.67 2.83
C GLN A 50 -19.67 2.44 1.74
N ILE A 51 -20.99 2.25 1.72
CA ILE A 51 -21.92 2.77 0.70
C ILE A 51 -22.53 4.12 1.11
N HIS A 52 -22.30 4.57 2.35
CA HIS A 52 -22.92 5.80 2.85
C HIS A 52 -22.30 7.04 2.21
N ASP A 53 -23.17 7.92 1.74
CA ASP A 53 -22.78 9.23 1.26
C ASP A 53 -22.37 10.10 2.46
N HIS A 54 -21.12 10.57 2.44
CA HIS A 54 -20.57 11.44 3.46
C HIS A 54 -19.89 12.61 2.76
N ASN A 55 -19.99 13.80 3.33
CA ASN A 55 -19.27 14.97 2.80
C ASN A 55 -17.79 14.91 3.17
N TRP A 56 -17.08 14.02 2.49
CA TRP A 56 -15.65 13.81 2.65
C TRP A 56 -14.83 15.03 2.26
N SER A 57 -15.28 15.84 1.29
CA SER A 57 -14.62 17.11 0.95
C SER A 57 -14.54 18.01 2.19
N LYS A 58 -15.65 18.18 2.91
CA LYS A 58 -15.68 18.96 4.14
C LYS A 58 -14.80 18.36 5.23
N LEU A 59 -14.74 17.04 5.37
CA LEU A 59 -13.82 16.38 6.29
C LEU A 59 -12.37 16.72 5.94
N ILE A 60 -11.99 16.60 4.66
CA ILE A 60 -10.64 16.90 4.17
C ILE A 60 -10.28 18.36 4.42
N ASP A 61 -11.19 19.30 4.17
CA ASP A 61 -10.97 20.73 4.43
C ASP A 61 -10.67 21.00 5.92
N VAL A 62 -11.40 20.32 6.82
CA VAL A 62 -11.14 20.39 8.26
C VAL A 62 -9.77 19.81 8.60
N LEU A 63 -9.42 18.64 8.06
CA LEU A 63 -8.11 18.02 8.31
C LEU A 63 -6.95 18.88 7.76
N GLN A 64 -7.11 19.47 6.58
CA GLN A 64 -6.13 20.37 5.96
C GLN A 64 -5.94 21.66 6.78
N SER A 65 -7.04 22.25 7.26
CA SER A 65 -6.99 23.43 8.13
C SER A 65 -6.25 23.17 9.45
N ASN A 66 -6.24 21.91 9.89
CA ASN A 66 -5.54 21.45 11.09
C ASN A 66 -4.21 20.75 10.79
N ARG A 67 -3.62 20.89 9.59
CA ARG A 67 -2.40 20.15 9.20
C ARG A 67 -1.22 20.34 10.16
N ASN A 68 -1.15 21.48 10.86
CA ASN A 68 -0.09 21.74 11.83
C ASN A 68 -0.15 20.79 13.04
N THR A 69 -1.34 20.30 13.42
CA THR A 69 -1.51 19.37 14.54
C THR A 69 -0.96 17.98 14.22
N LEU A 70 -0.71 17.67 12.95
CA LEU A 70 -0.02 16.44 12.52
C LEU A 70 1.48 16.45 12.85
N ARG A 71 2.04 17.60 13.23
CA ARG A 71 3.46 17.77 13.55
C ARG A 71 3.77 17.73 15.05
N VAL A 72 2.75 17.54 15.88
CA VAL A 72 2.86 17.66 17.35
C VAL A 72 3.02 16.28 17.97
N HIS A 73 4.00 16.20 18.88
CA HIS A 73 4.52 15.03 19.59
C HIS A 73 5.29 14.02 18.73
N SER A 74 6.63 14.05 18.84
CA SER A 74 7.43 12.86 18.60
C SER A 74 7.06 11.88 19.71
N ASP A 75 6.29 10.85 19.39
CA ASP A 75 6.23 9.67 20.24
C ASP A 75 7.67 9.19 20.50
N LEU A 76 7.94 8.48 21.61
CA LEU A 76 9.20 7.74 21.81
C LEU A 76 9.38 6.59 20.78
N THR A 77 8.59 6.59 19.72
CA THR A 77 8.59 5.65 18.60
C THR A 77 9.24 6.31 17.40
N ASP A 78 9.85 5.53 16.51
CA ASP A 78 10.50 5.98 15.26
C ASP A 78 9.51 6.56 14.20
N GLU A 79 8.42 7.19 14.64
CA GLU A 79 7.37 7.75 13.79
C GLU A 79 7.67 9.22 13.45
N ASN A 80 7.80 9.50 12.14
CA ASN A 80 7.97 10.86 11.62
C ASN A 80 6.60 11.41 11.13
N PRO A 81 6.22 12.64 11.51
CA PRO A 81 5.04 13.35 11.00
C PRO A 81 4.84 13.34 9.48
N ILE A 82 5.90 13.14 8.68
CA ILE A 82 5.81 13.09 7.22
C ILE A 82 4.84 12.03 6.72
N ILE A 83 4.70 10.89 7.42
CA ILE A 83 3.74 9.85 7.02
C ILE A 83 2.29 10.35 7.10
N LEU A 84 1.95 11.13 8.12
CA LEU A 84 0.62 11.71 8.28
C LEU A 84 0.35 12.77 7.21
N SER A 85 1.38 13.54 6.84
CA SER A 85 1.31 14.46 5.69
C SER A 85 1.01 13.72 4.39
N ILE A 86 1.69 12.60 4.15
CA ILE A 86 1.48 11.74 2.98
C ILE A 86 0.05 11.18 2.98
N GLN A 87 -0.44 10.64 4.10
CA GLN A 87 -1.80 10.12 4.21
C GLN A 87 -2.86 11.21 3.95
N LEU A 88 -2.70 12.39 4.56
CA LEU A 88 -3.61 13.51 4.33
C LEU A 88 -3.61 13.96 2.87
N ASN A 89 -2.43 14.03 2.24
CA ASN A 89 -2.32 14.39 0.83
C ASN A 89 -2.95 13.33 -0.07
N VAL A 90 -2.77 12.03 0.19
CA VAL A 90 -3.46 10.97 -0.57
C VAL A 90 -4.98 11.09 -0.44
N MET A 91 -5.48 11.34 0.77
CA MET A 91 -6.92 11.53 1.00
C MET A 91 -7.47 12.71 0.18
N LYS A 92 -6.72 13.81 0.09
CA LYS A 92 -7.07 14.95 -0.78
C LYS A 92 -6.99 14.58 -2.26
N SER A 93 -5.91 13.91 -2.68
CA SER A 93 -5.66 13.53 -4.09
C SER A 93 -6.70 12.57 -4.65
N ILE A 94 -7.33 11.77 -3.81
CA ILE A 94 -8.48 10.93 -4.21
C ILE A 94 -9.65 11.77 -4.73
N TYR A 95 -9.83 13.01 -4.24
CA TYR A 95 -10.92 13.89 -4.66
C TYR A 95 -10.57 14.77 -5.86
N ASP A 96 -9.36 15.34 -5.87
CA ASP A 96 -8.96 16.31 -6.90
C ASP A 96 -8.12 15.71 -8.04
N GLY A 97 -7.73 14.43 -7.91
CA GLY A 97 -6.91 13.71 -8.89
C GLY A 97 -5.43 14.11 -8.92
N ASN A 98 -4.98 15.04 -8.07
CA ASN A 98 -3.63 15.60 -8.12
C ASN A 98 -2.72 15.03 -7.01
N TYR A 99 -1.85 14.10 -7.40
CA TYR A 99 -0.93 13.40 -6.49
C TYR A 99 0.45 14.08 -6.35
N ASN A 100 0.69 15.25 -6.95
CA ASN A 100 2.01 15.88 -6.94
C ASN A 100 2.51 16.19 -5.52
N LEU A 101 1.63 16.58 -4.60
CA LEU A 101 2.01 16.81 -3.20
C LEU A 101 2.41 15.51 -2.49
N VAL A 102 1.75 14.39 -2.82
CA VAL A 102 2.11 13.06 -2.29
C VAL A 102 3.50 12.66 -2.79
N ILE A 103 3.73 12.80 -4.09
CA ILE A 103 5.03 12.51 -4.73
C ILE A 103 6.14 13.35 -4.07
N ASN A 104 5.92 14.66 -3.95
CA ASN A 104 6.90 15.57 -3.37
C ASN A 104 7.20 15.26 -1.90
N ASP A 105 6.21 14.80 -1.12
CA ASP A 105 6.46 14.40 0.26
C ASP A 105 7.23 13.07 0.35
N ILE A 106 6.96 12.11 -0.55
CA ILE A 106 7.74 10.85 -0.60
C ILE A 106 9.19 11.10 -1.07
N LEU A 107 9.41 12.05 -1.98
CA LEU A 107 10.75 12.40 -2.47
C LEU A 107 11.64 13.09 -1.41
N LYS A 108 11.05 13.61 -0.32
CA LYS A 108 11.80 14.22 0.79
C LYS A 108 12.36 13.20 1.78
N LEU A 109 11.95 11.93 1.67
CA LEU A 109 12.42 10.88 2.56
C LEU A 109 13.91 10.64 2.34
N SER A 110 14.65 10.48 3.44
CA SER A 110 16.05 10.05 3.35
C SER A 110 16.11 8.54 3.11
N ASP A 111 16.92 8.11 2.15
CA ASP A 111 17.22 6.68 1.92
C ASP A 111 17.82 6.00 3.17
N GLU A 112 18.41 6.78 4.09
CA GLU A 112 18.95 6.26 5.36
C GLU A 112 17.89 6.05 6.43
N ASN A 113 16.71 6.68 6.29
CA ASN A 113 15.62 6.54 7.26
C ASN A 113 14.73 5.33 6.94
N ILE A 114 15.22 4.14 7.33
CA ILE A 114 14.50 2.87 7.16
C ILE A 114 13.06 2.93 7.70
N PHE A 115 12.85 3.59 8.85
CA PHE A 115 11.56 3.60 9.52
C PHE A 115 10.51 4.35 8.70
N GLU A 116 10.88 5.51 8.16
CA GLU A 116 10.02 6.28 7.25
C GLU A 116 9.68 5.51 5.98
N ILE A 117 10.70 4.97 5.31
CA ILE A 117 10.53 4.18 4.08
C ILE A 117 9.59 2.99 4.35
N LYS A 118 9.83 2.27 5.45
CA LYS A 118 8.99 1.13 5.85
C LYS A 118 7.54 1.55 6.05
N ARG A 119 7.29 2.68 6.71
CA ARG A 119 5.93 3.20 6.95
C ARG A 119 5.24 3.62 5.67
N VAL A 120 5.94 4.31 4.78
CA VAL A 120 5.40 4.73 3.47
C VAL A 120 5.07 3.52 2.61
N ILE A 121 5.99 2.55 2.48
CA ILE A 121 5.69 1.32 1.73
C ILE A 121 4.52 0.57 2.36
N SER A 122 4.46 0.46 3.70
CA SER A 122 3.33 -0.19 4.38
C SER A 122 1.99 0.50 4.10
N PHE A 123 1.98 1.83 4.11
CA PHE A 123 0.79 2.61 3.77
C PHE A 123 0.39 2.41 2.30
N LEU A 124 1.34 2.52 1.37
CA LEU A 124 1.09 2.30 -0.06
C LEU A 124 0.59 0.87 -0.34
N ARG A 125 1.18 -0.15 0.29
CA ARG A 125 0.67 -1.54 0.22
C ARG A 125 -0.78 -1.65 0.65
N THR A 126 -1.17 -0.90 1.69
CA THR A 126 -2.55 -0.89 2.18
C THR A 126 -3.48 -0.20 1.19
N ILE A 127 -3.11 0.98 0.68
CA ILE A 127 -4.00 1.74 -0.21
C ILE A 127 -4.18 1.05 -1.57
N PHE A 128 -3.13 0.40 -2.09
CA PHE A 128 -3.18 -0.30 -3.37
C PHE A 128 -3.89 -1.67 -3.29
N GLU A 129 -4.17 -2.21 -2.10
CA GLU A 129 -5.02 -3.41 -1.94
C GLU A 129 -6.50 -3.11 -2.28
N PHE A 130 -6.95 -1.86 -2.21
CA PHE A 130 -8.34 -1.53 -2.56
C PHE A 130 -8.56 -1.53 -4.07
N ASP A 131 -9.51 -2.32 -4.57
CA ASP A 131 -9.86 -2.39 -5.99
C ASP A 131 -10.41 -1.07 -6.53
N LYS A 132 -11.15 -0.33 -5.70
CA LYS A 132 -11.73 0.98 -6.05
C LYS A 132 -10.73 2.12 -6.01
N PHE A 133 -9.51 1.91 -5.54
CA PHE A 133 -8.48 2.95 -5.55
C PHE A 133 -7.94 3.12 -6.98
N SER A 134 -8.19 4.28 -7.57
CA SER A 134 -7.83 4.61 -8.95
C SER A 134 -7.03 5.92 -9.02
N PRO A 135 -5.74 5.92 -8.64
CA PRO A 135 -4.89 7.10 -8.70
C PRO A 135 -4.50 7.48 -10.14
N SER A 136 -3.87 8.64 -10.31
CA SER A 136 -3.38 9.08 -11.62
C SER A 136 -2.25 8.19 -12.16
N SER A 137 -2.11 8.11 -13.48
CA SER A 137 -1.06 7.35 -14.15
C SER A 137 0.35 7.78 -13.70
N GLU A 138 0.57 9.07 -13.48
CA GLU A 138 1.84 9.60 -12.98
C GLU A 138 2.17 9.07 -11.59
N PHE A 139 1.17 8.98 -10.71
CA PHE A 139 1.36 8.42 -9.37
C PHE A 139 1.64 6.92 -9.41
N ILE A 140 0.96 6.17 -10.28
CA ILE A 140 1.21 4.73 -10.49
C ILE A 140 2.65 4.51 -10.97
N MET A 141 3.10 5.27 -11.97
CA MET A 141 4.47 5.21 -12.47
C MET A 141 5.47 5.59 -11.37
N PHE A 142 5.23 6.67 -10.63
CA PHE A 142 6.08 7.07 -9.51
C PHE A 142 6.21 5.96 -8.46
N CYS A 143 5.09 5.41 -7.98
CA CYS A 143 5.11 4.31 -7.01
C CYS A 143 5.85 3.09 -7.55
N THR A 144 5.72 2.79 -8.84
CA THR A 144 6.45 1.70 -9.49
C THR A 144 7.96 1.95 -9.44
N TYR A 145 8.44 3.11 -9.89
CA TYR A 145 9.87 3.45 -9.84
C TYR A 145 10.42 3.50 -8.42
N PHE A 146 9.65 4.06 -7.48
CA PHE A 146 9.98 4.05 -6.07
C PHE A 146 10.19 2.61 -5.57
N CYS A 147 9.26 1.69 -5.86
CA CYS A 147 9.40 0.29 -5.45
C CYS A 147 10.56 -0.41 -6.14
N LEU A 148 10.78 -0.19 -7.43
CA LEU A 148 11.93 -0.74 -8.16
C LEU A 148 13.25 -0.30 -7.50
N ASN A 149 13.36 0.94 -7.04
CA ASN A 149 14.54 1.38 -6.27
C ASN A 149 14.61 0.66 -4.90
N MET A 150 13.48 0.59 -4.18
CA MET A 150 13.42 -0.03 -2.86
C MET A 150 13.69 -1.55 -2.85
N THR A 151 13.47 -2.26 -3.96
CA THR A 151 13.91 -3.67 -4.08
C THR A 151 15.43 -3.85 -4.04
N LYS A 152 16.21 -2.78 -4.24
CA LYS A 152 17.68 -2.79 -4.15
C LYS A 152 18.20 -2.34 -2.79
N HIS A 153 17.35 -1.77 -1.95
CA HIS A 153 17.69 -1.20 -0.64
C HIS A 153 18.32 -2.24 0.31
N TYR A 154 19.35 -1.90 1.09
CA TYR A 154 20.09 -2.87 1.93
C TYR A 154 19.20 -3.66 2.93
N SER A 155 18.18 -3.01 3.51
CA SER A 155 17.23 -3.65 4.42
C SER A 155 16.35 -4.70 3.71
N ARG A 156 16.49 -5.96 4.14
CA ARG A 156 15.67 -7.09 3.69
C ARG A 156 14.17 -6.81 3.79
N ASN A 157 13.71 -6.19 4.89
CA ASN A 157 12.29 -5.91 5.12
C ASN A 157 11.73 -4.93 4.08
N ILE A 158 12.51 -3.88 3.74
CA ILE A 158 12.14 -2.92 2.70
C ILE A 158 12.04 -3.63 1.34
N LYS A 159 13.02 -4.45 0.98
CA LYS A 159 12.99 -5.22 -0.29
C LYS A 159 11.73 -6.09 -0.38
N MET A 160 11.41 -6.83 0.68
CA MET A 160 10.23 -7.71 0.72
C MET A 160 8.93 -6.92 0.56
N ASN A 161 8.78 -5.80 1.29
CA ASN A 161 7.57 -4.98 1.20
C ASN A 161 7.45 -4.27 -0.17
N ALA A 162 8.56 -3.82 -0.75
CA ALA A 162 8.58 -3.23 -2.08
C ALA A 162 8.18 -4.26 -3.15
N THR A 163 8.65 -5.50 -3.01
CA THR A 163 8.26 -6.62 -3.90
C THR A 163 6.75 -6.89 -3.83
N ASP A 164 6.19 -6.95 -2.62
CA ASP A 164 4.74 -7.14 -2.45
C ASP A 164 3.92 -5.95 -3.01
N LEU A 165 4.44 -4.72 -2.92
CA LEU A 165 3.81 -3.56 -3.53
C LEU A 165 3.88 -3.60 -5.07
N LEU A 166 5.01 -4.03 -5.65
CA LEU A 166 5.11 -4.26 -7.09
C LEU A 166 4.04 -5.25 -7.57
N ILE A 167 3.86 -6.37 -6.85
CA ILE A 167 2.82 -7.37 -7.17
C ILE A 167 1.43 -6.72 -7.21
N LYS A 168 1.08 -5.88 -6.23
CA LYS A 168 -0.21 -5.16 -6.22
C LYS A 168 -0.39 -4.19 -7.39
N LEU A 169 0.70 -3.55 -7.81
CA LEU A 169 0.70 -2.59 -8.91
C LEU A 169 0.52 -3.28 -10.28
N THR A 170 0.66 -4.61 -10.37
CA THR A 170 0.41 -5.35 -11.62
C THR A 170 -1.02 -5.19 -12.15
N LYS A 171 -2.00 -4.83 -11.29
CA LYS A 171 -3.37 -4.55 -11.73
C LYS A 171 -3.49 -3.37 -12.70
N TYR A 172 -2.47 -2.51 -12.81
CA TYR A 172 -2.45 -1.37 -13.72
C TYR A 172 -1.67 -1.68 -14.99
N GLU A 173 -2.36 -1.63 -16.13
CA GLU A 173 -1.83 -1.96 -17.46
C GLU A 173 -0.54 -1.17 -17.79
N ILE A 174 -0.50 0.12 -17.48
CA ILE A 174 0.62 1.04 -17.81
C ILE A 174 1.97 0.61 -17.23
N VAL A 175 1.99 -0.15 -16.13
CA VAL A 175 3.23 -0.60 -15.47
C VAL A 175 3.37 -2.13 -15.45
N ASN A 176 2.33 -2.85 -15.87
CA ASN A 176 2.24 -4.31 -15.75
C ASN A 176 3.47 -5.02 -16.33
N GLN A 177 3.79 -4.75 -17.60
CA GLN A 177 4.89 -5.43 -18.29
C GLN A 177 6.26 -5.16 -17.64
N ILE A 178 6.51 -3.93 -17.19
CA ILE A 178 7.77 -3.56 -16.51
C ILE A 178 7.90 -4.33 -15.19
N ILE A 179 6.81 -4.41 -14.43
CA ILE A 179 6.77 -5.13 -13.16
C ILE A 179 6.98 -6.63 -13.38
N LEU A 180 6.25 -7.23 -14.32
CA LEU A 180 6.36 -8.65 -14.64
C LEU A 180 7.80 -9.05 -15.00
N ASN A 181 8.45 -8.26 -15.87
CA ASN A 181 9.85 -8.46 -16.22
C ASN A 181 10.77 -8.37 -15.00
N GLN A 182 10.51 -7.42 -14.09
CA GLN A 182 11.28 -7.30 -12.87
C GLN A 182 11.07 -8.50 -11.93
N LEU A 183 9.83 -8.95 -11.70
CA LEU A 183 9.53 -10.09 -10.84
C LEU A 183 10.19 -11.37 -11.38
N SER A 184 10.13 -11.58 -12.69
CA SER A 184 10.83 -12.67 -13.38
C SER A 184 12.35 -12.62 -13.15
N ASN A 185 12.98 -11.45 -13.31
CA ASN A 185 14.41 -11.29 -13.05
C ASN A 185 14.76 -11.56 -11.57
N MET A 186 13.89 -11.15 -10.65
CA MET A 186 14.08 -11.37 -9.22
C MET A 186 14.01 -12.86 -8.84
N MET A 187 13.24 -13.67 -9.57
CA MET A 187 13.28 -15.13 -9.43
C MET A 187 14.63 -15.74 -9.82
N ASP A 188 15.39 -15.11 -10.71
CA ASP A 188 16.72 -15.61 -11.09
C ASP A 188 17.79 -15.19 -10.07
N CYS A 189 17.79 -13.92 -9.64
CA CYS A 189 18.94 -13.32 -8.95
C CYS A 189 18.74 -12.98 -7.46
N SER A 190 17.51 -12.98 -6.94
CA SER A 190 17.26 -12.58 -5.56
C SER A 190 17.51 -13.69 -4.54
N ASN A 191 17.49 -13.36 -3.25
CA ASN A 191 17.51 -14.38 -2.20
C ASN A 191 16.13 -15.07 -2.05
N SER A 192 16.11 -16.17 -1.32
CA SER A 192 14.90 -16.97 -1.12
C SER A 192 13.74 -16.19 -0.50
N ASP A 193 14.00 -15.22 0.36
CA ASP A 193 12.94 -14.45 1.03
C ASP A 193 12.12 -13.61 0.04
N ILE A 194 12.80 -13.00 -0.92
CA ILE A 194 12.16 -12.23 -1.99
C ILE A 194 11.41 -13.16 -2.94
N LYS A 195 12.01 -14.28 -3.32
CA LYS A 195 11.35 -15.30 -4.16
C LYS A 195 10.09 -15.84 -3.49
N LEU A 196 10.14 -16.08 -2.18
CA LEU A 196 8.97 -16.49 -1.40
C LEU A 196 7.86 -15.44 -1.45
N VAL A 197 8.17 -14.14 -1.32
CA VAL A 197 7.15 -13.09 -1.47
C VAL A 197 6.46 -13.17 -2.83
N ILE A 198 7.21 -13.42 -3.90
CA ILE A 198 6.67 -13.55 -5.27
C ILE A 198 5.75 -14.76 -5.36
N VAL A 199 6.26 -15.95 -5.02
CA VAL A 199 5.54 -17.21 -5.21
C VAL A 199 4.30 -17.30 -4.32
N THR A 200 4.37 -16.84 -3.07
CA THR A 200 3.19 -16.88 -2.17
C THR A 200 2.11 -15.86 -2.53
N ASN A 201 2.39 -14.93 -3.43
CA ASN A 201 1.43 -13.91 -3.89
C ASN A 201 1.18 -13.99 -5.41
N ILE A 202 1.52 -15.12 -6.04
CA ILE A 202 1.39 -15.31 -7.50
C ILE A 202 -0.05 -15.09 -7.98
N ASP A 203 -1.06 -15.48 -7.18
CA ASP A 203 -2.47 -15.30 -7.51
C ASP A 203 -2.85 -13.83 -7.67
N LYS A 204 -2.20 -12.95 -6.90
CA LYS A 204 -2.43 -11.50 -6.91
C LYS A 204 -1.77 -10.78 -8.09
N ILE A 205 -0.86 -11.44 -8.80
CA ILE A 205 -0.31 -10.89 -10.04
C ILE A 205 -1.46 -10.86 -11.05
N ILE A 206 -1.80 -9.70 -11.60
CA ILE A 206 -2.77 -9.61 -12.68
C ILE A 206 -1.97 -9.65 -13.99
N SER A 207 -2.01 -10.78 -14.70
CA SER A 207 -1.32 -10.97 -15.97
C SER A 207 -2.01 -12.06 -16.79
N ASN A 208 -1.67 -12.19 -18.06
CA ASN A 208 -2.00 -13.38 -18.84
C ASN A 208 -1.45 -14.63 -18.13
N GLY A 209 -2.15 -15.76 -18.24
CA GLY A 209 -1.81 -17.02 -17.57
C GLY A 209 -0.36 -17.45 -17.83
N ASP A 210 0.10 -17.28 -19.07
CA ASP A 210 1.45 -17.65 -19.53
C ASP A 210 2.58 -17.03 -18.67
N TYR A 211 2.41 -15.79 -18.20
CA TYR A 211 3.48 -15.12 -17.42
C TYR A 211 3.53 -15.62 -15.97
N LYS A 212 2.38 -15.94 -15.37
CA LYS A 212 2.33 -16.57 -14.04
C LYS A 212 3.00 -17.93 -14.10
N GLU A 213 2.65 -18.73 -15.10
CA GLU A 213 3.23 -20.04 -15.33
C GLU A 213 4.74 -19.95 -15.51
N TYR A 214 5.23 -19.00 -16.31
CA TYR A 214 6.65 -18.76 -16.48
C TYR A 214 7.39 -18.46 -15.15
N ILE A 215 6.83 -17.60 -14.30
CA ILE A 215 7.42 -17.31 -12.97
C ILE A 215 7.39 -18.56 -12.07
N ILE A 216 6.33 -19.35 -12.13
CA ILE A 216 6.19 -20.59 -11.34
C ILE A 216 7.18 -21.66 -11.81
N GLU A 217 7.38 -21.84 -13.11
CA GLU A 217 8.37 -22.78 -13.64
C GLU A 217 9.80 -22.41 -13.19
N LYS A 218 10.13 -21.11 -13.16
CA LYS A 218 11.39 -20.66 -12.53
C LYS A 218 11.47 -21.06 -11.05
N ALA A 219 10.39 -20.90 -10.31
CA ALA A 219 10.34 -21.22 -8.88
C ALA A 219 10.46 -22.74 -8.60
N LYS A 220 9.95 -23.60 -9.49
CA LYS A 220 10.09 -25.07 -9.38
C LYS A 220 11.54 -25.54 -9.57
N LEU A 221 12.34 -24.80 -10.34
CA LEU A 221 13.75 -25.06 -10.59
C LEU A 221 14.68 -24.38 -9.56
N ASP A 222 14.12 -23.69 -8.56
CA ASP A 222 14.89 -22.98 -7.55
C ASP A 222 15.70 -23.95 -6.66
N ASN A 223 16.72 -23.46 -5.97
CA ASN A 223 17.52 -24.26 -5.04
C ASN A 223 16.96 -24.27 -3.61
N HIS A 224 16.04 -23.36 -3.28
CA HIS A 224 15.48 -23.24 -1.95
C HIS A 224 14.19 -24.05 -1.79
N HIS A 225 14.22 -25.05 -0.91
CA HIS A 225 13.12 -26.01 -0.74
C HIS A 225 11.73 -25.38 -0.52
N LEU A 226 11.62 -24.28 0.23
CA LEU A 226 10.32 -23.61 0.42
C LEU A 226 9.80 -22.95 -0.87
N VAL A 227 10.69 -22.41 -1.71
CA VAL A 227 10.31 -21.79 -2.98
C VAL A 227 9.73 -22.86 -3.90
N ILE A 228 10.44 -23.99 -4.03
CA ILE A 228 10.00 -25.17 -4.78
C ILE A 228 8.66 -25.69 -4.23
N LYS A 229 8.53 -25.81 -2.90
CA LYS A 229 7.31 -26.30 -2.25
C LYS A 229 6.10 -25.44 -2.63
N TYR A 230 6.17 -24.13 -2.42
CA TYR A 230 5.04 -23.24 -2.74
C TYR A 230 4.75 -23.19 -4.25
N ALA A 231 5.78 -23.30 -5.10
CA ALA A 231 5.59 -23.36 -6.54
C ALA A 231 4.87 -24.64 -7.00
N ASN A 232 5.09 -25.77 -6.32
CA ASN A 232 4.39 -27.03 -6.58
C ASN A 232 2.98 -27.08 -5.99
N GLU A 233 2.72 -26.30 -4.93
CA GLU A 233 1.38 -26.14 -4.34
C GLU A 233 0.49 -25.23 -5.17
N TYR A 234 1.06 -24.36 -6.01
CA TYR A 234 0.32 -23.54 -6.95
C TYR A 234 -0.45 -24.44 -7.91
N ARG A 235 -1.78 -24.37 -7.81
CA ARG A 235 -2.70 -24.99 -8.76
C ARG A 235 -3.20 -23.87 -9.65
N MET A 236 -3.01 -24.00 -10.96
CA MET A 236 -3.82 -23.20 -11.87
C MET A 236 -5.26 -23.62 -11.63
N GLU A 237 -6.05 -22.76 -10.99
CA GLU A 237 -7.49 -22.84 -11.17
C GLU A 237 -7.70 -22.69 -12.67
N ASN A 238 -8.18 -23.74 -13.33
CA ASN A 238 -8.54 -23.67 -14.73
C ASN A 238 -9.53 -22.50 -14.85
N SER A 239 -9.11 -21.43 -15.52
CA SER A 239 -10.00 -20.41 -16.04
C SER A 239 -10.81 -21.03 -17.18
N ASN A 240 -11.71 -21.95 -16.82
CA ASN A 240 -12.83 -22.39 -17.62
C ASN A 240 -14.07 -21.79 -16.95
N GLU A 241 -14.38 -20.54 -17.31
CA GLU A 241 -15.74 -20.01 -17.54
C GLU A 241 -15.65 -18.60 -18.13
#